data_AF-A0A967TFV5-F1
#
_entry.id   AF-A0A967TFV5-F1
#
_cell.length_a   1.000
_cell.length_b   1.000
_cell.length_c   1.000
_cell.angle_alpha   90.00
_cell.angle_beta   90.00
_cell.angle_gamma   90.00
#
_symmetry.space_group_name_H-M   'P 1'
#
loop_
_entity.id
_entity.type
_entity.pdbx_description
1 polymer ?
#
loop_
_entity_poly.entity_id
_entity_poly.type
_entity_poly.pdbx_seq_one_letter_code
_entity_poly.pdbx_strand_id
1 'polypeptide(L)'
;MENLDRSDTFWDKTNKLATFYKLAEFASYRLEQGGDEVKYSWALIACEFITGGNPPPVNLWKTLYENRSLDINVFVRTIMNCELKTGIPTVKYIVDAA
;
A
#
# COMPACT_ATOMS: atom_id res chain seq x y z
N MET A 1 -7.34 -4.04 14.66
CA MET A 1 -6.72 -2.70 14.62
C MET A 1 -5.94 -2.35 15.90
N GLU A 2 -5.88 -3.24 16.90
CA GLU A 2 -5.27 -2.93 18.22
C GLU A 2 -3.74 -3.13 18.28
N ASN A 3 -3.10 -3.68 17.24
CA ASN A 3 -1.66 -3.99 17.24
C ASN A 3 -0.82 -3.02 16.39
N LEU A 4 -1.25 -1.76 16.24
CA LEU A 4 -0.34 -0.73 15.74
C LEU A 4 0.64 -0.40 16.86
N ASP A 5 1.94 -0.51 16.59
CA ASP A 5 2.97 -0.18 17.56
C ASP A 5 2.90 1.32 17.89
N ARG A 6 2.26 1.63 19.02
CA ARG A 6 2.04 3.00 19.50
C ARG A 6 3.26 3.61 20.19
N SER A 7 4.35 2.87 20.29
CA SER A 7 5.61 3.37 20.86
C SER A 7 6.47 4.12 19.83
N ASP A 8 6.10 4.06 18.55
CA ASP A 8 6.82 4.76 17.47
C ASP A 8 6.66 6.29 17.55
N THR A 9 7.73 7.03 17.24
CA THR A 9 7.76 8.50 17.22
C THR A 9 6.75 9.14 16.25
N PHE A 10 6.24 8.39 15.28
CA PHE A 10 5.12 8.81 14.43
C PHE A 10 3.92 9.30 15.24
N TRP A 11 3.66 8.71 16.41
CA TRP A 11 2.49 9.01 17.23
C TRP A 11 2.62 10.30 18.04
N ASP A 12 3.82 10.86 18.16
CA ASP A 12 4.08 12.04 19.00
C ASP A 12 3.40 13.31 18.47
N LYS A 13 3.12 13.37 17.16
CA LYS A 13 2.56 14.54 16.47
C LYS A 13 1.24 14.27 15.74
N THR A 14 0.63 13.11 15.96
CA THR A 14 -0.60 12.70 15.27
C THR A 14 -1.72 12.42 16.25
N ASN A 15 -2.98 12.62 15.84
CA ASN A 15 -4.11 12.18 16.65
C ASN A 15 -4.09 10.64 16.76
N LYS A 16 -4.36 10.11 17.96
CA LYS A 16 -4.21 8.67 18.27
C LYS A 16 -5.36 7.80 17.73
N LEU A 17 -6.13 8.29 16.76
CA LEU A 17 -7.25 7.56 16.17
C LEU A 17 -6.73 6.54 15.16
N ALA A 18 -7.02 5.26 15.41
CA ALA A 18 -6.67 4.17 14.50
C ALA A 18 -7.71 4.11 13.36
N THR A 19 -7.40 4.75 12.24
CA THR A 19 -8.17 4.66 10.99
C THR A 19 -7.31 4.03 9.89
N PHE A 20 -7.92 3.55 8.80
CA PHE A 20 -7.17 3.07 7.64
C PHE A 20 -6.31 4.16 7.01
N TYR A 21 -6.77 5.42 7.01
CA TYR A 21 -5.96 6.57 6.58
C TYR A 21 -4.75 6.77 7.49
N LYS A 22 -4.93 6.65 8.81
CA LYS A 22 -3.82 6.76 9.75
C LYS A 22 -2.82 5.60 9.61
N LEU A 23 -3.30 4.40 9.31
CA LEU A 23 -2.45 3.25 8.99
C LEU A 23 -1.66 3.48 7.71
N ALA A 24 -2.27 4.07 6.68
CA ALA A 24 -1.58 4.43 5.45
C ALA A 24 -0.51 5.51 5.71
N GLU A 25 -0.83 6.57 6.46
CA GLU A 25 0.14 7.60 6.89
C GLU A 25 1.33 6.97 7.63
N PHE A 26 1.05 6.06 8.57
CA PHE A 26 2.10 5.36 9.32
C PHE A 26 2.98 4.51 8.40
N ALA A 27 2.39 3.75 7.48
CA ALA A 27 3.14 2.92 6.55
C ALA A 27 4.02 3.76 5.62
N SER A 28 3.51 4.87 5.07
CA SER A 28 4.29 5.82 4.28
C SER A 28 5.46 6.40 5.07
N TYR A 29 5.19 6.89 6.28
CA TYR A 29 6.24 7.40 7.17
C TYR A 29 7.33 6.35 7.41
N ARG A 30 6.94 5.09 7.69
CA ARG A 30 7.91 4.02 7.93
C ARG A 30 8.74 3.68 6.70
N LEU A 31 8.18 3.76 5.49
CA LEU A 31 8.96 3.64 4.25
C LEU A 31 9.98 4.77 4.10
N GLU A 32 9.57 6.01 4.37
CA GLU A 32 10.48 7.18 4.33
C GLU A 32 11.64 7.06 5.32
N GLN A 33 11.41 6.40 6.46
CA GLN A 33 12.45 6.14 7.46
C GLN A 33 13.27 4.87 7.20
N GLY A 34 13.14 4.23 6.03
CA GLY A 34 13.87 3.00 5.69
C GLY A 34 13.42 1.77 6.48
N GLY A 35 12.15 1.73 6.89
CA GLY A 35 11.52 0.55 7.46
C GLY A 35 11.38 -0.59 6.45
N ASP A 36 10.91 -1.75 6.93
CA ASP A 36 10.68 -2.94 6.11
C ASP A 36 9.79 -2.64 4.89
N GLU A 37 10.43 -2.57 3.73
CA GLU A 37 9.78 -2.17 2.48
C GLU A 37 8.65 -3.12 2.08
N VAL A 38 8.79 -4.43 2.34
CA VAL A 38 7.78 -5.43 2.01
C VAL A 38 6.56 -5.26 2.90
N LYS A 39 6.78 -5.19 4.22
CA LYS A 39 5.71 -5.04 5.21
C LYS A 39 4.89 -3.79 4.96
N TYR A 40 5.54 -2.64 4.78
CA TYR A 40 4.84 -1.37 4.65
C TYR A 40 4.25 -1.13 3.26
N SER A 41 4.82 -1.72 2.19
CA SER A 41 4.17 -1.75 0.87
C SER A 41 2.85 -2.54 0.93
N TRP A 42 2.83 -3.70 1.57
CA TRP A 42 1.60 -4.47 1.77
C TRP A 42 0.56 -3.72 2.60
N ALA A 43 1.00 -3.01 3.65
CA ALA A 43 0.10 -2.21 4.47
C ALA A 43 -0.59 -1.10 3.65
N LEU A 44 0.15 -0.41 2.79
CA LEU A 44 -0.41 0.62 1.90
C LEU A 44 -1.39 0.03 0.88
N ILE A 45 -1.02 -1.07 0.21
CA ILE A 45 -1.90 -1.76 -0.74
C ILE A 45 -3.21 -2.19 -0.06
N ALA A 46 -3.13 -2.74 1.15
CA ALA A 46 -4.31 -3.14 1.91
C ALA A 46 -5.20 -1.94 2.28
N CYS A 47 -4.60 -0.80 2.64
CA CYS A 47 -5.35 0.42 2.95
C CYS A 47 -6.10 0.93 1.71
N GLU A 48 -5.46 1.02 0.55
CA GLU A 48 -6.09 1.45 -0.70
C GLU A 48 -7.27 0.54 -1.09
N PHE A 49 -7.10 -0.77 -0.92
CA PHE A 49 -8.18 -1.72 -1.17
C PHE A 49 -9.44 -1.44 -0.34
N ILE A 50 -9.24 -1.14 0.95
CA ILE A 50 -10.33 -0.96 1.91
C ILE A 50 -10.99 0.42 1.76
N THR A 51 -10.19 1.47 1.56
CA THR A 51 -10.71 2.83 1.35
C THR A 51 -11.30 3.00 -0.05
N GLY A 52 -11.06 2.03 -0.93
CA GLY A 52 -11.60 2.00 -2.28
C GLY A 52 -11.04 3.12 -3.16
N GLY A 53 -9.86 3.62 -2.83
CA GLY A 53 -9.18 4.74 -3.46
C GLY A 53 -8.60 4.43 -4.84
N ASN A 54 -7.48 5.09 -5.14
CA ASN A 54 -6.76 4.93 -6.40
C ASN A 54 -6.01 3.59 -6.42
N PRO A 55 -5.62 3.07 -7.60
CA PRO A 55 -4.67 1.98 -7.66
C PRO A 55 -3.43 2.28 -6.81
N PRO A 56 -2.93 1.31 -6.02
CA PRO A 56 -1.68 1.48 -5.31
C PRO A 56 -0.56 1.83 -6.30
N PRO A 57 0.36 2.74 -5.92
CA PRO A 57 1.47 3.16 -6.76
C PRO A 57 2.28 1.98 -7.32
N VAL A 58 2.71 2.08 -8.59
CA VAL A 58 3.46 1.03 -9.31
C VAL A 58 4.75 0.63 -8.58
N ASN A 59 5.43 1.59 -7.94
CA ASN A 59 6.65 1.33 -7.18
C ASN A 59 6.44 0.36 -6.01
N LEU A 60 5.27 0.36 -5.35
CA LEU A 60 4.98 -0.60 -4.28
C LEU A 60 4.94 -2.04 -4.83
N TRP A 61 4.32 -2.25 -5.99
CA TRP A 61 4.28 -3.55 -6.64
C TRP A 61 5.64 -4.01 -7.13
N LYS A 62 6.45 -3.08 -7.67
CA LYS A 62 7.83 -3.34 -8.07
C LYS A 62 8.68 -3.79 -6.88
N THR A 63 8.62 -3.07 -5.76
CA THR A 63 9.30 -3.45 -4.51
C THR A 63 8.92 -4.87 -4.07
N LEU A 64 7.63 -5.22 -4.10
CA LEU A 64 7.17 -6.56 -3.74
C LEU A 64 7.69 -7.64 -4.71
N TYR A 65 7.73 -7.35 -6.01
CA TYR A 65 8.26 -8.25 -7.02
C TYR A 65 9.76 -8.51 -6.83
N GLU A 66 10.56 -7.44 -6.68
CA GLU A 66 12.01 -7.53 -6.50
C GLU A 66 12.37 -8.31 -5.22
N ASN A 67 11.58 -8.15 -4.16
CA ASN A 67 11.72 -8.90 -2.91
C ASN A 67 11.05 -10.28 -2.91
N ARG A 68 10.60 -10.78 -4.08
CA ARG A 68 9.92 -12.09 -4.24
C ARG A 68 8.75 -12.30 -3.28
N SER A 69 8.08 -11.21 -2.92
CA SER A 69 7.00 -11.14 -1.94
C SER A 69 5.67 -10.71 -2.56
N LEU A 70 5.62 -10.62 -3.90
CA LEU A 70 4.42 -10.31 -4.66
C LEU A 70 3.44 -11.50 -4.63
N ASP A 71 2.22 -11.26 -4.15
CA ASP A 71 1.10 -12.17 -4.34
C ASP A 71 0.37 -11.78 -5.63
N ILE A 72 0.50 -12.63 -6.65
CA ILE A 72 -0.07 -12.40 -7.96
C ILE A 72 -1.61 -12.33 -7.93
N ASN A 73 -2.26 -13.05 -7.02
CA ASN A 73 -3.72 -13.04 -6.92
C ASN A 73 -4.22 -11.70 -6.37
N VAL A 74 -3.53 -11.16 -5.36
CA VAL A 74 -3.85 -9.83 -4.82
C VAL A 74 -3.57 -8.75 -5.85
N PHE A 75 -2.44 -8.86 -6.56
CA PHE A 75 -2.09 -7.97 -7.65
C PHE A 75 -3.19 -7.91 -8.71
N VAL A 76 -3.55 -9.06 -9.31
CA VAL A 76 -4.58 -9.14 -10.36
C VAL A 76 -5.93 -8.62 -9.86
N ARG A 77 -6.33 -8.94 -8.63
CA ARG A 77 -7.58 -8.41 -8.04
C ARG A 77 -7.56 -6.89 -7.90
N THR A 78 -6.41 -6.31 -7.54
CA THR A 78 -6.26 -4.85 -7.47
C THR A 78 -6.48 -4.23 -8.83
N ILE A 79 -5.80 -4.75 -9.85
CA ILE A 79 -5.88 -4.26 -11.22
C ILE A 79 -7.31 -4.33 -11.72
N MET A 80 -7.98 -5.48 -11.59
CA MET A 80 -9.37 -5.61 -11.99
C MET A 80 -10.29 -4.63 -11.27
N ASN A 81 -10.11 -4.42 -9.96
CA ASN A 81 -10.92 -3.46 -9.19
C ASN A 81 -10.71 -2.02 -9.69
N CYS A 82 -9.47 -1.64 -9.97
CA CYS A 82 -9.14 -0.30 -10.47
C CYS A 82 -9.66 -0.07 -11.90
N GLU A 83 -9.53 -1.06 -12.79
CA GLU A 83 -10.07 -0.99 -14.15
C GLU A 83 -11.60 -0.86 -14.14
N LEU A 84 -12.28 -1.64 -13.29
CA LEU A 84 -13.73 -1.56 -13.12
C LEU A 84 -14.19 -0.20 -12.61
N LYS A 85 -13.42 0.45 -11.73
CA LYS A 85 -13.77 1.75 -11.16
C LYS A 85 -13.45 2.94 -12.06
N THR A 86 -12.34 2.87 -12.79
CA THR A 86 -11.82 4.01 -13.56
C THR A 86 -12.13 3.92 -15.04
N GLY A 87 -12.44 2.73 -15.57
CA GLY A 87 -12.57 2.47 -17.00
C GLY A 87 -11.25 2.55 -17.77
N ILE A 88 -10.11 2.70 -17.09
CA ILE A 88 -8.78 2.83 -17.70
C ILE A 88 -8.05 1.49 -17.59
N PRO A 89 -7.58 0.89 -18.70
CA PRO A 89 -6.77 -0.33 -18.67
C PRO A 89 -5.46 -0.07 -17.92
N THR A 90 -5.37 -0.58 -16.70
CA THR A 90 -4.24 -0.35 -15.79
C THR A 90 -3.09 -1.31 -16.10
N VAL A 91 -3.37 -2.44 -16.78
CA VAL A 91 -2.36 -3.40 -17.28
C VAL A 91 -1.23 -2.72 -18.06
N LYS A 92 -1.53 -1.66 -18.83
CA LYS A 92 -0.54 -0.95 -19.63
C LYS A 92 0.55 -0.27 -18.79
N TYR A 93 0.20 0.27 -17.61
CA TYR A 93 1.13 1.01 -16.76
C TYR A 93 2.19 0.14 -16.10
N ILE A 94 1.98 -1.19 -16.05
CA ILE A 94 2.84 -2.11 -15.30
C ILE A 94 3.75 -2.90 -16.22
N VAL A 95 3.28 -3.25 -17.42
CA VAL A 95 4.13 -3.84 -18.47
C VAL A 95 5.26 -2.89 -18.87
N ASP A 96 5.01 -1.57 -18.87
CA ASP A 96 6.03 -0.57 -19.18
C ASP A 96 7.01 -0.31 -18.03
N ALA A 97 6.75 -0.85 -16.82
CA ALA A 97 7.55 -0.61 -15.61
C ALA A 97 8.34 -1.84 -15.11
N ALA A 98 8.12 -3.02 -15.70
CA ALA A 98 8.81 -4.28 -15.44
C ALA A 98 9.92 -4.52 -16.48
#